data_AF-A0A821H6F0-F1
#
_entry.id   AF-A0A821H6F0-F1
#
_cell.length_a   1.000
_cell.length_b   1.000
_cell.length_c   1.000
_cell.angle_alpha   90.00
_cell.angle_beta   90.00
_cell.angle_gamma   90.00
#
_symmetry.space_group_name_H-M   'P 1'
#
loop_
_entity.id
_entity.type
_entity.pdbx_description
1 polymer ?
#
loop_
_entity_poly.entity_id
_entity_poly.type
_entity_poly.pdbx_seq_one_letter_code
_entity_poly.pdbx_strand_id
1 'polypeptide(L)'
;DNENLSKQNDGGHDQNHSHIGPSSPVKFIQTPITTYIDITERPARYRGWSLYFPDTDKESDPSYLSVCQLFEDYFKRMKNLYDYSEIEQKQSFTINYYEVLEDSAFQDKKQTWSLFFSDQNETTMRVIGLAMHQV
;
A
#
# COMPACT_ATOMS: atom_id res chain seq x y z
N ASP A 1 -65.19 -12.23 34.36
CA ASP A 1 -65.48 -11.15 35.31
C ASP A 1 -64.67 -9.92 34.91
N ASN A 2 -65.16 -9.08 34.00
CA ASN A 2 -66.22 -8.08 34.13
C ASN A 2 -65.85 -6.89 35.04
N GLU A 3 -65.72 -5.72 34.39
CA GLU A 3 -65.99 -4.36 34.85
C GLU A 3 -65.25 -3.77 36.06
N ASN A 4 -64.50 -2.68 35.84
CA ASN A 4 -65.02 -1.36 36.22
C ASN A 4 -64.31 -0.18 35.53
N LEU A 5 -65.14 0.70 34.96
CA LEU A 5 -64.81 2.07 34.57
C LEU A 5 -64.82 2.97 35.82
N SER A 6 -64.06 4.07 35.79
CA SER A 6 -64.61 5.37 36.18
C SER A 6 -63.81 6.52 35.58
N LYS A 7 -64.54 7.32 34.81
CA LYS A 7 -64.15 8.60 34.21
C LYS A 7 -64.21 9.70 35.27
N GLN A 8 -63.34 10.70 35.18
CA GLN A 8 -63.75 12.06 35.51
C GLN A 8 -62.95 13.07 34.68
N ASN A 9 -63.64 13.64 33.68
CA ASN A 9 -63.30 14.92 33.07
C ASN A 9 -63.90 16.01 33.97
N ASP A 10 -63.17 17.10 34.19
CA ASP A 10 -63.80 18.40 34.36
C ASP A 10 -63.00 19.46 33.60
N GLY A 11 -63.74 20.33 32.93
CA GLY A 11 -63.25 21.26 31.93
C GLY A 11 -62.90 22.62 32.52
N GLY A 12 -61.99 23.33 31.85
CA GLY A 12 -61.64 24.71 32.15
C GLY A 12 -61.04 25.36 30.91
N HIS A 13 -61.91 25.94 30.11
CA HIS A 13 -61.62 26.72 28.91
C HIS A 13 -60.95 28.04 29.33
N ASP A 14 -59.73 28.32 28.86
CA ASP A 14 -59.30 29.71 28.73
C ASP A 14 -58.34 29.90 27.55
N GLN A 15 -58.55 31.03 26.89
CA GLN A 15 -58.25 31.30 25.50
C GLN A 15 -56.82 31.82 25.29
N ASN A 16 -56.28 31.50 24.12
CA ASN A 16 -55.38 32.32 23.30
C ASN A 16 -54.47 33.34 24.02
N HIS A 17 -53.17 33.04 24.09
CA HIS A 17 -52.18 34.06 23.73
C HIS A 17 -51.02 33.42 22.95
N SER A 18 -51.02 33.75 21.66
CA SER A 18 -49.97 33.52 20.69
C SER A 18 -48.64 34.14 21.10
N HIS A 19 -47.62 33.31 21.35
CA HIS A 19 -46.23 33.73 21.17
C HIS A 19 -45.48 32.65 20.39
N ILE A 20 -45.55 32.75 19.07
CA ILE A 20 -44.61 32.10 18.16
C ILE A 20 -43.32 32.92 18.27
N GLY A 21 -42.43 32.50 19.16
CA GLY A 21 -41.05 33.00 19.15
C GLY A 21 -40.38 32.58 17.84
N PRO A 22 -39.49 33.39 17.25
CA PRO A 22 -38.83 33.03 16.00
C PRO A 22 -38.06 31.72 16.20
N SER A 23 -38.43 30.70 15.44
CA SER A 23 -37.64 29.48 15.28
C SER A 23 -36.26 29.90 14.76
N SER A 24 -35.25 29.77 15.61
CA SER A 24 -33.86 29.87 15.18
C SER A 24 -33.60 28.82 14.10
N PRO A 25 -33.00 29.17 12.95
CA PRO A 25 -32.66 28.18 11.95
C PRO A 25 -31.65 27.21 12.55
N VAL A 26 -31.99 25.92 12.56
CA VAL A 26 -31.05 24.84 12.87
C VAL A 26 -29.98 24.90 11.78
N LYS A 27 -28.82 25.45 12.13
CA LYS A 27 -27.65 25.41 11.26
C LYS A 27 -27.25 23.94 11.19
N PHE A 28 -27.53 23.28 10.06
CA PHE A 28 -26.88 22.03 9.72
C PHE A 28 -25.40 22.34 9.54
N ILE A 29 -24.64 22.21 10.63
CA ILE A 29 -23.19 22.20 10.57
C ILE A 29 -22.84 20.85 9.97
N GLN A 30 -22.76 20.78 8.63
CA GLN A 30 -21.97 19.73 8.00
C GLN A 30 -20.54 19.97 8.45
N THR A 31 -20.11 19.24 9.47
CA THR A 31 -18.67 19.09 9.72
C THR A 31 -18.09 18.49 8.45
N PRO A 32 -17.12 19.12 7.79
CA PRO A 32 -16.44 18.47 6.68
C PRO A 32 -15.86 17.16 7.21
N ILE A 33 -16.30 16.04 6.65
CA ILE A 33 -15.64 14.75 6.88
C ILE A 33 -14.35 14.82 6.08
N THR A 34 -13.30 15.35 6.70
CA THR A 34 -11.95 15.21 6.17
C THR A 34 -11.48 13.81 6.50
N THR A 35 -11.65 12.89 5.55
CA THR A 35 -10.92 11.62 5.58
C THR A 35 -9.49 11.92 5.17
N TYR A 36 -8.56 11.62 6.07
CA TYR A 36 -7.15 11.54 5.73
C TYR A 36 -6.93 10.18 5.08
N ILE A 37 -6.38 10.16 3.87
CA ILE A 37 -5.71 8.96 3.38
C ILE A 37 -4.52 8.82 4.32
N ASP A 38 -4.47 7.72 5.08
CA ASP A 38 -3.31 7.42 5.89
C ASP A 38 -2.17 7.09 4.92
N ILE A 39 -1.42 8.12 4.54
CA ILE A 39 -0.16 7.99 3.84
C ILE A 39 0.93 7.57 4.85
N THR A 40 0.62 6.63 5.74
CA THR A 40 1.60 5.62 6.13
C THR A 40 1.77 4.60 5.01
N GLU A 41 1.70 5.01 3.75
CA GLU A 41 2.62 4.44 2.78
C GLU A 41 3.99 4.72 3.36
N ARG A 42 4.62 3.71 3.96
CA ARG A 42 6.08 3.68 4.01
C ARG A 42 6.49 4.10 2.60
N PRO A 43 7.20 5.22 2.41
CA PRO A 43 7.57 5.60 1.07
C PRO A 43 8.27 4.39 0.49
N ALA A 44 7.66 3.85 -0.57
CA ALA A 44 8.21 2.81 -1.42
C ALA A 44 9.73 2.86 -1.33
N ARG A 45 10.43 2.05 -0.52
CA ARG A 45 11.91 2.17 -0.47
C ARG A 45 12.49 2.04 -1.87
N TYR A 46 11.73 1.38 -2.75
CA TYR A 46 11.92 1.27 -4.17
C TYR A 46 10.76 1.84 -5.00
N ARG A 47 11.13 2.54 -6.07
CA ARG A 47 10.17 2.99 -7.09
C ARG A 47 9.62 1.77 -7.82
N GLY A 48 8.31 1.80 -8.13
CA GLY A 48 7.67 0.71 -8.86
C GLY A 48 7.41 -0.56 -8.03
N TRP A 49 7.57 -0.52 -6.70
CA TRP A 49 7.35 -1.68 -5.82
C TRP A 49 6.03 -2.42 -6.11
N SER A 50 4.93 -1.68 -6.22
CA SER A 50 3.59 -2.23 -6.49
C SER A 50 3.46 -2.96 -7.84
N LEU A 51 4.34 -2.69 -8.81
CA LEU A 51 4.36 -3.40 -10.09
C LEU A 51 4.94 -4.81 -9.96
N TYR A 52 5.91 -5.00 -9.07
CA TYR A 52 6.61 -6.27 -8.86
C TYR A 52 6.02 -7.06 -7.69
N PHE A 53 5.42 -6.38 -6.72
CA PHE A 53 4.87 -6.97 -5.50
C PHE A 53 3.44 -6.46 -5.21
N PRO A 54 2.46 -6.70 -6.10
CA PRO A 54 1.11 -6.16 -5.96
C PRO A 54 0.34 -6.72 -4.76
N ASP A 55 0.62 -7.96 -4.36
CA ASP A 55 -0.17 -8.70 -3.37
C ASP A 55 0.55 -8.89 -2.01
N THR A 56 1.64 -8.16 -1.76
CA THR A 56 2.52 -8.50 -0.63
C THR A 56 3.10 -7.30 0.12
N ASP A 57 2.94 -7.27 1.44
CA ASP A 57 3.69 -6.41 2.39
C ASP A 57 5.16 -6.85 2.60
N LYS A 58 5.73 -7.51 1.58
CA LYS A 58 7.12 -8.03 1.58
C LYS A 58 8.17 -6.93 1.61
N GLU A 59 7.76 -5.66 1.48
CA GLU A 59 8.66 -4.51 1.62
C GLU A 59 9.23 -4.41 3.04
N SER A 60 8.56 -5.05 4.00
CA SER A 60 9.00 -5.12 5.39
C SER A 60 10.06 -6.20 5.65
N ASP A 61 10.19 -7.20 4.77
CA ASP A 61 11.13 -8.31 4.96
C ASP A 61 12.55 -7.88 4.55
N PRO A 62 13.51 -7.82 5.50
CA PRO A 62 14.88 -7.38 5.24
C PRO A 62 15.62 -8.21 4.19
N SER A 63 15.22 -9.47 4.00
CA SER A 63 15.87 -10.41 3.08
C SER A 63 15.68 -9.94 1.63
N TYR A 64 14.46 -9.57 1.24
CA TYR A 64 14.15 -9.08 -0.11
C TYR A 64 14.90 -7.79 -0.43
N LEU A 65 14.93 -6.87 0.53
CA LEU A 65 15.63 -5.60 0.37
C LEU A 65 17.13 -5.81 0.21
N SER A 66 17.74 -6.65 1.04
CA SER A 66 19.19 -6.91 0.96
C SER A 66 19.61 -7.59 -0.35
N VAL A 67 18.74 -8.44 -0.92
CA VAL A 67 18.96 -9.06 -2.23
C VAL A 67 18.73 -8.06 -3.36
N CYS A 68 17.70 -7.19 -3.26
CA CYS A 68 17.45 -6.13 -4.23
C CYS A 68 18.66 -5.17 -4.34
N GLN A 69 19.17 -4.70 -3.19
CA GLN A 69 20.38 -3.87 -3.11
C GLN A 69 21.60 -4.54 -3.75
N LEU A 70 21.77 -5.84 -3.54
CA LEU A 70 22.87 -6.59 -4.12
C LEU A 70 22.79 -6.62 -5.66
N PHE A 71 21.60 -6.79 -6.22
CA PHE A 71 21.37 -6.73 -7.66
C PHE A 71 21.50 -5.31 -8.23
N GLU A 72 21.06 -4.27 -7.51
CA GLU A 72 21.28 -2.90 -7.94
C GLU A 72 22.77 -2.59 -8.09
N ASP A 73 23.57 -2.95 -7.08
CA ASP A 73 25.00 -2.71 -7.10
C ASP A 73 25.65 -3.48 -8.26
N TYR A 74 25.18 -4.69 -8.54
CA TYR A 74 25.60 -5.45 -9.72
C TYR A 74 25.27 -4.73 -11.02
N PHE A 75 24.02 -4.30 -11.23
CA PHE A 75 23.62 -3.60 -12.44
C PHE A 75 24.34 -2.25 -12.61
N LYS A 76 24.60 -1.52 -11.52
CA LYS A 76 25.41 -0.29 -11.54
C LYS A 76 26.85 -0.56 -11.97
N ARG A 77 27.47 -1.66 -11.50
CA ARG A 77 28.82 -2.09 -11.95
C ARG A 77 28.83 -2.54 -13.41
N MET A 78 27.75 -3.18 -13.83
CA MET A 78 27.57 -3.76 -15.17
C MET A 78 26.91 -2.79 -16.17
N LYS A 79 26.82 -1.50 -15.86
CA LYS A 79 26.06 -0.50 -16.65
C LYS A 79 26.39 -0.45 -18.14
N ASN A 80 27.61 -0.83 -18.53
CA ASN A 80 28.05 -0.81 -19.92
C ASN A 80 27.63 -2.06 -20.71
N LEU A 81 27.08 -3.07 -20.05
CA LEU A 81 26.62 -4.33 -20.65
C LEU A 81 25.12 -4.32 -20.97
N TYR A 82 24.39 -3.36 -20.42
CA TYR A 82 22.94 -3.23 -20.61
C TYR A 82 22.64 -1.99 -21.45
N ASP A 83 21.86 -2.16 -22.52
CA ASP A 83 21.25 -1.05 -23.24
C ASP A 83 19.91 -0.70 -22.56
N TYR A 84 19.94 0.29 -21.67
CA TYR A 84 18.74 0.70 -20.92
C TYR A 84 17.61 1.20 -21.82
N SER A 85 17.92 1.75 -23.01
CA SER A 85 16.88 2.21 -23.95
C SER A 85 16.18 1.02 -24.59
N GLU A 86 16.94 -0.01 -24.96
CA GLU A 86 16.39 -1.27 -25.46
C GLU A 86 15.56 -1.98 -24.39
N ILE A 87 16.03 -2.00 -23.14
CA ILE A 87 15.30 -2.60 -22.01
C ILE A 87 13.99 -1.87 -21.74
N GLU A 88 13.99 -0.54 -21.77
CA GLU A 88 12.76 0.26 -21.59
C GLU A 88 11.76 0.01 -22.72
N GLN A 89 12.25 -0.07 -23.97
CA GLN A 89 11.39 -0.32 -25.14
C GLN A 89 10.83 -1.74 -25.16
N LYS A 90 11.66 -2.76 -24.86
CA LYS A 90 11.27 -4.17 -24.90
C LYS A 90 10.68 -4.68 -23.59
N GLN A 91 10.75 -3.87 -22.52
CA GLN A 91 10.36 -4.21 -21.16
C GLN A 91 10.96 -5.54 -20.68
N SER A 92 12.17 -5.86 -21.14
CA SER A 92 12.83 -7.13 -20.90
C SER A 92 14.34 -7.01 -21.02
N PHE A 93 15.05 -7.86 -20.29
CA PHE A 93 16.50 -7.97 -20.33
C PHE A 93 16.93 -9.40 -20.00
N THR A 94 18.15 -9.75 -20.41
CA THR A 94 18.74 -11.06 -20.11
C THR A 94 19.79 -10.90 -19.03
N ILE A 95 19.79 -11.82 -18.07
CA ILE A 95 20.82 -11.92 -17.04
C ILE A 95 21.48 -13.29 -17.10
N ASN A 96 22.80 -13.34 -17.09
CA ASN A 96 23.53 -14.61 -17.04
C ASN A 96 23.67 -15.04 -15.58
N TYR A 97 22.91 -16.06 -15.20
CA TYR A 97 22.94 -16.58 -13.84
C TYR A 97 24.35 -17.02 -13.40
N TYR A 98 25.11 -17.67 -14.28
CA TYR A 98 26.45 -18.16 -13.93
C TYR A 98 27.43 -17.01 -13.66
N GLU A 99 27.35 -15.92 -14.41
CA GLU A 99 28.17 -14.73 -14.14
C GLU A 99 27.81 -14.06 -12.81
N VAL A 100 26.52 -14.03 -12.46
CA VAL A 100 26.07 -13.54 -11.14
C VAL A 100 26.61 -14.42 -10.01
N LEU A 101 26.66 -15.74 -10.21
CA LEU A 101 27.22 -16.68 -9.24
C LEU A 101 28.74 -16.51 -9.03
N GLU A 102 29.44 -16.06 -10.06
CA GLU A 102 30.87 -15.84 -10.05
C GLU A 102 31.26 -14.47 -9.49
N ASP A 103 30.33 -13.51 -9.42
CA ASP A 103 30.55 -12.20 -8.81
C ASP A 103 30.83 -12.33 -7.31
N SER A 104 31.94 -11.73 -6.86
CA SER A 104 32.43 -11.85 -5.48
C SER A 104 31.43 -11.33 -4.45
N ALA A 105 30.66 -10.28 -4.77
CA ALA A 105 29.65 -9.73 -3.86
C ALA A 105 28.50 -10.72 -3.61
N PHE A 106 28.21 -11.56 -4.61
CA PHE A 106 27.27 -12.67 -4.44
C PHE A 106 27.93 -13.82 -3.68
N GLN A 107 29.17 -14.20 -3.96
CA GLN A 107 29.81 -15.29 -3.22
C GLN A 107 29.85 -15.05 -1.70
N ASP A 108 30.13 -13.81 -1.27
CA ASP A 108 30.14 -13.43 0.15
C ASP A 108 28.77 -13.56 0.82
N LYS A 109 27.69 -13.42 0.05
CA LYS A 109 26.29 -13.50 0.52
C LYS A 109 25.58 -14.78 0.06
N LYS A 110 26.33 -15.81 -0.34
CA LYS A 110 25.79 -17.03 -0.97
C LYS A 110 24.66 -17.68 -0.18
N GLN A 111 24.77 -17.76 1.13
CA GLN A 111 23.74 -18.35 1.98
C GLN A 111 22.45 -17.50 2.05
N THR A 112 22.54 -16.19 1.81
CA THR A 112 21.41 -15.25 1.83
C THR A 112 20.61 -15.33 0.52
N TRP A 113 21.26 -15.41 -0.64
CA TRP A 113 20.56 -15.45 -1.92
C TRP A 113 20.36 -16.86 -2.50
N SER A 114 21.06 -17.90 -2.02
CA SER A 114 20.83 -19.27 -2.50
C SER A 114 19.38 -19.73 -2.25
N LEU A 115 18.76 -19.25 -1.17
CA LEU A 115 17.34 -19.46 -0.86
C LEU A 115 16.40 -18.73 -1.82
N PHE A 116 16.84 -17.62 -2.40
CA PHE A 116 16.10 -16.93 -3.46
C PHE A 116 16.15 -17.73 -4.76
N PHE A 117 17.32 -18.23 -5.13
CA PHE A 117 17.54 -18.87 -6.42
C PHE A 117 17.21 -20.36 -6.51
N SER A 118 16.96 -21.05 -5.39
CA SER A 118 16.82 -22.51 -5.39
C SER A 118 15.66 -23.05 -6.24
N ASP A 119 14.75 -22.21 -6.75
CA ASP A 119 13.57 -22.68 -7.48
C ASP A 119 13.00 -21.74 -8.54
N GLN A 120 13.83 -20.94 -9.23
CA GLN A 120 13.36 -20.02 -10.30
C GLN A 120 12.10 -19.24 -9.88
N ASN A 121 12.04 -18.91 -8.59
CA ASN A 121 10.77 -18.52 -8.01
C ASN A 121 10.39 -17.15 -8.61
N GLU A 122 9.11 -16.99 -8.92
CA GLU A 122 8.58 -15.75 -9.47
C GLU A 122 9.01 -14.53 -8.65
N THR A 123 9.17 -14.75 -7.34
CA THR A 123 9.63 -13.75 -6.39
C THR A 123 11.05 -13.25 -6.66
N THR A 124 11.99 -14.12 -7.08
CA THR A 124 13.36 -13.74 -7.44
C THR A 124 13.36 -12.90 -8.70
N MET A 125 12.58 -13.30 -9.71
CA MET A 125 12.45 -12.50 -10.94
C MET A 125 11.86 -11.12 -10.64
N ARG A 126 10.89 -11.04 -9.73
CA ARG A 126 10.33 -9.77 -9.23
C ARG A 126 11.38 -8.90 -8.52
N VAL A 127 12.23 -9.48 -7.67
CA VAL A 127 13.34 -8.73 -7.01
C VAL A 127 14.37 -8.25 -8.02
N ILE A 128 14.78 -9.09 -8.97
CA ILE A 128 15.78 -8.75 -9.99
C ILE A 128 15.23 -7.65 -10.91
N GLY A 129 13.98 -7.79 -11.35
CA GLY A 129 13.30 -6.78 -12.16
C GLY A 129 13.15 -5.45 -11.41
N LEU A 130 12.77 -5.48 -10.14
CA LEU A 130 12.69 -4.31 -9.29
C LEU A 130 14.06 -3.64 -9.12
N ALA A 131 15.13 -4.41 -8.96
CA ALA A 131 16.49 -3.90 -8.85
C ALA A 131 16.96 -3.21 -10.14
N MET A 132 16.70 -3.80 -11.32
CA MET A 132 16.98 -3.17 -12.61
C MET A 132 16.20 -1.87 -12.77
N HIS A 133 14.95 -1.82 -12.31
CA HIS A 133 14.12 -0.61 -12.34
C HIS A 133 14.71 0.55 -11.53
N GLN A 134 15.58 0.29 -10.54
CA GLN A 134 16.18 1.36 -9.74
C GLN A 134 17.40 2.01 -10.40
N VAL A 135 18.04 1.32 -11.34
CA VAL A 135 19.28 1.75 -12.01
C VAL A 135 18.96 2.62 -13.22
#